data_AF-A0A3D0YQC5-F1
#
_entry.id   AF-A0A3D0YQC5-F1
#
_cell.length_a   1.000
_cell.length_b   1.000
_cell.length_c   1.000
_cell.angle_alpha   90.00
_cell.angle_beta   90.00
_cell.angle_gamma   90.00
#
_symmetry.space_group_name_H-M   'P 1'
#
loop_
_entity.id
_entity.type
_entity.pdbx_description
1 polymer ?
#
loop_
_entity_poly.entity_id
_entity_poly.type
_entity_poly.pdbx_seq_one_letter_code
_entity_poly.pdbx_strand_id
1 'polypeptide(L)'
;MERTSKLEGLTSSSEDIINESAVEVDSSPEGRIEAFEETGDDLLVEPDVVSQVDQIKKQQAENRQMEALRAELAVDPMLAKERELIAQDPELARAYREIVENENQDFLREKSAAQVKELEQHFFGPFSIFKIGERRRKKAKLEEFQRFVDGMTPVRADKNDFDEFKSPEMSGLVSSYGAQDTLVRAERYVYGSFVEIGHFMSRGKNQRELDRADIEPRAQIVMNDVANVQARRKDGSFMKKYLTNVFDFENGRKVLALYLASVFDTPDQAVRMIGKCGVTEAQRWDELDLLSYSDPSFRSESAEDFKAQQKREAELSDLFVGRMKDLLRETGLEPPLSLEIRVRDTARVKRSDSGLAGDSARAA
;
A
#
# COMPACT_ATOMS: atom_id res chain seq x y z
N MET A 1 -18.69 -57.29 3.52
CA MET A 1 -19.68 -57.93 4.43
C MET A 1 -19.00 -58.10 5.78
N GLU A 2 -19.79 -58.26 6.85
CA GLU A 2 -19.31 -58.50 8.24
C GLU A 2 -18.55 -57.31 8.89
N ARG A 3 -18.63 -57.09 10.22
CA ARG A 3 -19.74 -57.29 11.20
C ARG A 3 -19.38 -56.57 12.51
N THR A 4 -20.36 -55.95 13.19
CA THR A 4 -20.46 -55.70 14.65
C THR A 4 -19.24 -55.18 15.46
N SER A 5 -19.40 -54.23 16.39
CA SER A 5 -20.33 -54.34 17.53
C SER A 5 -20.85 -53.00 18.09
N LYS A 6 -21.90 -53.12 18.91
CA LYS A 6 -22.41 -52.09 19.84
C LYS A 6 -22.04 -52.47 21.28
N LEU A 7 -21.89 -51.46 22.13
CA LEU A 7 -22.39 -51.35 23.52
C LEU A 7 -22.12 -49.88 23.92
N GLU A 8 -23.12 -49.00 24.10
CA GLU A 8 -24.12 -48.95 25.17
C GLU A 8 -23.47 -48.91 26.56
N GLY A 9 -23.61 -47.75 27.23
CA GLY A 9 -22.85 -47.37 28.42
C GLY A 9 -23.62 -47.52 29.73
N LEU A 10 -23.15 -46.82 30.77
CA LEU A 10 -23.82 -46.75 32.08
C LEU A 10 -23.46 -45.46 32.82
N THR A 11 -24.38 -45.01 33.69
CA THR A 11 -24.27 -43.82 34.55
C THR A 11 -23.97 -44.21 36.00
N SER A 12 -23.22 -43.39 36.73
CA SER A 12 -23.27 -43.33 38.20
C SER A 12 -22.85 -41.95 38.73
N SER A 13 -23.24 -41.64 39.96
CA SER A 13 -23.15 -40.31 40.61
C SER A 13 -22.11 -40.24 41.73
N SER A 14 -22.13 -39.10 42.43
CA SER A 14 -21.64 -38.87 43.80
C SER A 14 -20.12 -38.71 43.98
N GLU A 15 -19.61 -37.90 44.91
CA GLU A 15 -20.04 -36.64 45.58
C GLU A 15 -18.86 -36.20 46.50
N ASP A 16 -19.02 -35.12 47.30
CA ASP A 16 -18.21 -34.81 48.49
C ASP A 16 -16.71 -34.42 48.30
N ILE A 17 -16.04 -33.63 49.16
CA ILE A 17 -16.38 -32.61 50.20
C ILE A 17 -15.02 -31.99 50.65
N ILE A 18 -14.75 -30.77 51.17
CA ILE A 18 -15.41 -29.50 51.61
C ILE A 18 -14.43 -28.34 51.18
N ASN A 19 -14.50 -27.03 51.50
CA ASN A 19 -15.24 -26.18 52.46
C ASN A 19 -15.31 -24.71 51.93
N GLU A 20 -16.06 -23.84 52.61
CA GLU A 20 -15.89 -22.36 52.56
C GLU A 20 -15.30 -21.83 53.88
N SER A 21 -14.77 -20.60 53.89
CA SER A 21 -14.41 -19.87 55.12
C SER A 21 -14.63 -18.36 54.96
N ALA A 22 -15.76 -17.85 55.45
CA ALA A 22 -15.99 -16.42 55.64
C ALA A 22 -15.60 -15.99 57.07
N VAL A 23 -15.24 -14.72 57.25
CA VAL A 23 -15.11 -14.06 58.56
C VAL A 23 -15.70 -12.65 58.45
N GLU A 24 -16.45 -12.22 59.46
CA GLU A 24 -17.27 -11.00 59.43
C GLU A 24 -16.57 -9.76 60.04
N VAL A 25 -17.33 -8.66 60.10
CA VAL A 25 -16.97 -7.31 60.54
C VAL A 25 -16.85 -7.21 62.06
N ASP A 26 -16.05 -6.26 62.56
CA ASP A 26 -16.24 -5.62 63.88
C ASP A 26 -15.97 -4.11 63.80
N SER A 27 -16.46 -3.32 64.76
CA SER A 27 -16.60 -1.86 64.62
C SER A 27 -16.57 -1.03 65.91
N SER A 28 -15.51 -0.21 66.09
CA SER A 28 -15.47 1.01 66.93
C SER A 28 -15.58 0.79 68.47
N PRO A 29 -15.44 1.82 69.36
CA PRO A 29 -15.14 3.25 69.13
C PRO A 29 -14.08 3.89 70.09
N GLU A 30 -13.95 5.23 69.96
CA GLU A 30 -13.40 6.23 70.91
C GLU A 30 -11.87 6.38 71.14
N GLY A 31 -11.40 7.63 71.03
CA GLY A 31 -10.02 8.07 71.33
C GLY A 31 -9.80 9.56 70.96
N ARG A 32 -9.19 10.36 71.84
CA ARG A 32 -9.10 11.84 71.76
C ARG A 32 -8.00 12.38 72.68
N ILE A 33 -7.44 13.59 72.55
CA ILE A 33 -7.60 14.72 71.59
C ILE A 33 -6.19 15.04 70.99
N GLU A 34 -5.71 16.19 70.48
CA GLU A 34 -6.15 17.60 70.34
C GLU A 34 -6.07 18.04 68.84
N ALA A 35 -5.35 19.13 68.50
CA ALA A 35 -5.06 19.61 67.14
C ALA A 35 -3.76 20.46 67.14
N PHE A 36 -2.99 20.48 66.04
CA PHE A 36 -1.91 21.45 65.83
C PHE A 36 -1.71 21.79 64.35
N GLU A 37 -1.06 22.93 64.14
CA GLU A 37 -1.12 23.87 63.01
C GLU A 37 -0.77 23.36 61.59
N GLU A 38 -1.33 24.10 60.64
CA GLU A 38 -1.14 24.00 59.19
C GLU A 38 0.23 24.54 58.76
N THR A 39 1.14 23.65 58.31
CA THR A 39 2.27 24.01 57.46
C THR A 39 2.32 23.05 56.28
N GLY A 40 2.01 23.55 55.09
CA GLY A 40 1.92 22.73 53.89
C GLY A 40 3.28 22.31 53.33
N ASP A 41 3.32 21.09 52.81
CA ASP A 41 4.14 20.75 51.64
C ASP A 41 3.28 19.79 50.79
N ASP A 42 2.37 20.38 50.01
CA ASP A 42 1.58 19.63 49.03
C ASP A 42 2.57 19.07 47.99
N LEU A 43 2.83 17.77 48.06
CA LEU A 43 3.61 17.05 47.07
C LEU A 43 2.85 17.06 45.73
N LEU A 44 3.07 18.12 44.96
CA LEU A 44 2.57 18.31 43.60
C LEU A 44 3.07 17.17 42.70
N VAL A 45 2.28 16.09 42.63
CA VAL A 45 2.44 15.06 41.62
C VAL A 45 2.22 15.72 40.26
N GLU A 46 3.31 15.93 39.52
CA GLU A 46 3.28 16.68 38.26
C GLU A 46 2.25 16.08 37.29
N PRO A 47 1.26 16.86 36.81
CA PRO A 47 0.15 16.33 36.02
C PRO A 47 0.60 15.72 34.67
N ASP A 48 1.77 16.13 34.17
CA ASP A 48 2.39 15.54 32.98
C ASP A 48 2.78 14.07 33.16
N VAL A 49 3.18 13.63 34.36
CA VAL A 49 3.62 12.23 34.57
C VAL A 49 2.44 11.27 34.45
N VAL A 50 1.27 11.63 34.99
CA VAL A 50 0.04 10.82 34.87
C VAL A 50 -0.42 10.77 33.41
N SER A 51 -0.40 11.93 32.73
CA SER A 51 -0.71 12.03 31.29
C SER A 51 0.18 11.12 30.43
N GLN A 52 1.50 11.14 30.65
CA GLN A 52 2.45 10.29 29.93
C GLN A 52 2.26 8.80 30.28
N VAL A 53 2.04 8.45 31.54
CA VAL A 53 1.80 7.06 31.98
C VAL A 53 0.53 6.48 31.34
N ASP A 54 -0.55 7.25 31.22
CA ASP A 54 -1.79 6.77 30.60
C ASP A 54 -1.68 6.72 29.06
N GLN A 55 -0.92 7.61 28.42
CA GLN A 55 -0.54 7.47 27.01
C GLN A 55 0.29 6.20 26.77
N ILE A 56 1.27 5.90 27.64
CA ILE A 56 2.08 4.66 27.55
C ILE A 56 1.21 3.41 27.75
N LYS A 57 0.29 3.40 28.73
CA LYS A 57 -0.68 2.29 28.91
C LYS A 57 -1.55 2.08 27.67
N LYS A 58 -2.05 3.17 27.06
CA LYS A 58 -2.87 3.12 25.84
C LYS A 58 -2.07 2.54 24.67
N GLN A 59 -0.86 3.04 24.43
CA GLN A 59 0.07 2.53 23.41
C GLN A 59 0.39 1.04 23.63
N GLN A 60 0.60 0.60 24.87
CA GLN A 60 0.82 -0.81 25.20
C GLN A 60 -0.43 -1.68 24.99
N ALA A 61 -1.63 -1.17 25.26
CA ALA A 61 -2.88 -1.88 24.99
C ALA A 61 -3.13 -2.03 23.48
N GLU A 62 -2.89 -0.97 22.70
CA GLU A 62 -2.99 -0.96 21.24
C GLU A 62 -1.97 -1.94 20.62
N ASN A 63 -0.72 -1.95 21.10
CA ASN A 63 0.29 -2.92 20.67
C ASN A 63 -0.13 -4.37 20.95
N ARG A 64 -0.70 -4.67 22.13
CA ARG A 64 -1.21 -6.03 22.46
C ARG A 64 -2.42 -6.43 21.61
N GLN A 65 -3.33 -5.49 21.34
CA GLN A 65 -4.43 -5.73 20.40
C GLN A 65 -3.90 -6.02 18.99
N MET A 66 -2.81 -5.37 18.57
CA MET A 66 -2.17 -5.64 17.29
C MET A 66 -1.40 -6.96 17.23
N GLU A 67 -0.78 -7.39 18.33
CA GLU A 67 -0.22 -8.75 18.43
C GLU A 67 -1.33 -9.81 18.36
N ALA A 68 -2.47 -9.58 19.03
CA ALA A 68 -3.64 -10.45 18.95
C ALA A 68 -4.25 -10.49 17.54
N LEU A 69 -4.46 -9.35 16.88
CA LEU A 69 -5.00 -9.27 15.52
C LEU A 69 -4.04 -9.90 14.50
N ARG A 70 -2.72 -9.69 14.62
CA ARG A 70 -1.72 -10.39 13.80
C ARG A 70 -1.76 -11.91 14.04
N ALA A 71 -1.96 -12.35 15.27
CA ALA A 71 -2.08 -13.78 15.59
C ALA A 71 -3.38 -14.40 15.04
N GLU A 72 -4.50 -13.69 15.08
CA GLU A 72 -5.78 -14.11 14.49
C GLU A 72 -5.67 -14.19 12.96
N LEU A 73 -5.18 -13.14 12.30
CA LEU A 73 -4.97 -13.11 10.85
C LEU A 73 -3.94 -14.15 10.40
N ALA A 74 -2.96 -14.51 11.23
CA ALA A 74 -1.99 -15.57 10.91
C ALA A 74 -2.61 -16.98 10.80
N VAL A 75 -3.83 -17.19 11.29
CA VAL A 75 -4.59 -18.45 11.13
C VAL A 75 -5.42 -18.47 9.84
N ASP A 76 -5.50 -17.36 9.09
CA ASP A 76 -6.22 -17.32 7.81
C ASP A 76 -5.64 -18.37 6.82
N PRO A 77 -6.45 -19.33 6.32
CA PRO A 77 -6.01 -20.36 5.38
C PRO A 77 -5.38 -19.81 4.09
N MET A 78 -5.71 -18.57 3.70
CA MET A 78 -5.04 -17.86 2.62
C MET A 78 -3.57 -17.60 2.94
N LEU A 79 -3.26 -17.07 4.13
CA LEU A 79 -1.89 -16.73 4.50
C LEU A 79 -1.07 -17.99 4.77
N ALA A 80 -1.66 -19.02 5.36
CA ALA A 80 -1.03 -20.32 5.52
C ALA A 80 -0.59 -20.89 4.15
N LYS A 81 -1.52 -20.97 3.19
CA LYS A 81 -1.22 -21.43 1.83
C LYS A 81 -0.20 -20.55 1.10
N GLU A 82 -0.28 -19.23 1.26
CA GLU A 82 0.69 -18.32 0.61
C GLU A 82 2.09 -18.48 1.20
N ARG A 83 2.22 -18.68 2.52
CA ARG A 83 3.50 -19.00 3.18
C ARG A 83 4.08 -20.33 2.71
N GLU A 84 3.25 -21.35 2.49
CA GLU A 84 3.67 -22.62 1.86
C GLU A 84 4.22 -22.40 0.45
N LEU A 85 3.53 -21.61 -0.38
CA LEU A 85 3.96 -21.29 -1.75
C LEU A 85 5.27 -20.46 -1.77
N ILE A 86 5.43 -19.51 -0.84
CA ILE A 86 6.68 -18.78 -0.64
C ILE A 86 7.81 -19.73 -0.26
N ALA A 87 7.58 -20.68 0.66
CA ALA A 87 8.60 -21.64 1.11
C ALA A 87 8.98 -22.68 0.04
N GLN A 88 8.11 -22.96 -0.94
CA GLN A 88 8.35 -23.91 -2.03
C GLN A 88 9.20 -23.34 -3.18
N ASP A 89 9.32 -22.01 -3.28
CA ASP A 89 10.07 -21.31 -4.34
C ASP A 89 11.27 -20.56 -3.71
N PRO A 90 12.52 -21.05 -3.86
CA PRO A 90 13.68 -20.45 -3.21
C PRO A 90 13.99 -19.01 -3.64
N GLU A 91 13.61 -18.62 -4.87
CA GLU A 91 13.81 -17.25 -5.35
C GLU A 91 12.78 -16.31 -4.74
N LEU A 92 11.53 -16.76 -4.64
CA LEU A 92 10.45 -16.06 -3.94
C LEU A 92 10.73 -15.94 -2.44
N ALA A 93 11.20 -17.02 -1.78
CA ALA A 93 11.61 -17.01 -0.38
C ALA A 93 12.78 -16.05 -0.10
N ARG A 94 13.70 -15.87 -1.06
CA ARG A 94 14.74 -14.85 -0.99
C ARG A 94 14.14 -13.46 -1.18
N ALA A 95 13.38 -13.22 -2.24
CA ALA A 95 12.81 -11.92 -2.56
C ALA A 95 11.88 -11.39 -1.46
N TYR A 96 11.04 -12.26 -0.88
CA TYR A 96 10.16 -11.93 0.24
C TYR A 96 10.96 -11.48 1.47
N ARG A 97 11.95 -12.28 1.88
CA ARG A 97 12.81 -11.96 3.02
C ARG A 97 13.59 -10.66 2.82
N GLU A 98 14.22 -10.48 1.66
CA GLU A 98 15.00 -9.26 1.42
C GLU A 98 14.11 -8.01 1.32
N ILE A 99 12.98 -8.05 0.61
CA ILE A 99 12.14 -6.87 0.36
C ILE A 99 11.19 -6.55 1.53
N VAL A 100 10.63 -7.58 2.19
CA VAL A 100 9.55 -7.44 3.18
C VAL A 100 10.02 -7.64 4.62
N GLU A 101 10.90 -8.60 4.88
CA GLU A 101 11.36 -8.89 6.26
C GLU A 101 12.54 -8.00 6.66
N ASN A 102 13.53 -7.86 5.76
CA ASN A 102 14.78 -7.12 5.94
C ASN A 102 14.72 -5.65 5.45
N GLU A 103 13.75 -5.30 4.60
CA GLU A 103 13.63 -3.97 3.95
C GLU A 103 14.90 -3.53 3.17
N ASN A 104 15.59 -4.52 2.56
CA ASN A 104 16.87 -4.37 1.86
C ASN A 104 16.74 -3.57 0.55
N GLN A 105 16.94 -2.26 0.66
CA GLN A 105 16.86 -1.32 -0.47
C GLN A 105 17.90 -1.59 -1.56
N ASP A 106 19.07 -2.13 -1.25
CA ASP A 106 20.11 -2.42 -2.24
C ASP A 106 19.71 -3.63 -3.12
N PHE A 107 19.15 -4.68 -2.51
CA PHE A 107 18.55 -5.81 -3.24
C PHE A 107 17.34 -5.36 -4.08
N LEU A 108 16.49 -4.47 -3.55
CA LEU A 108 15.36 -3.93 -4.31
C LEU A 108 15.82 -3.09 -5.51
N ARG A 109 16.89 -2.29 -5.37
CA ARG A 109 17.52 -1.56 -6.48
C ARG A 109 18.14 -2.49 -7.51
N GLU A 110 18.82 -3.56 -7.09
CA GLU A 110 19.38 -4.57 -8.00
C GLU A 110 18.27 -5.25 -8.84
N LYS A 111 17.20 -5.75 -8.18
CA LYS A 111 16.01 -6.30 -8.84
C LYS A 111 15.41 -5.32 -9.84
N SER A 112 15.19 -4.07 -9.42
CA SER A 112 14.49 -3.08 -10.24
C SER A 112 15.32 -2.64 -11.44
N ALA A 113 16.65 -2.49 -11.27
CA ALA A 113 17.57 -2.21 -12.36
C ALA A 113 17.72 -3.39 -13.35
N ALA A 114 17.50 -4.65 -12.90
CA ALA A 114 17.36 -5.78 -13.79
C ALA A 114 16.05 -5.72 -14.60
N GLN A 115 14.92 -5.43 -13.95
CA GLN A 115 13.61 -5.29 -14.61
C GLN A 115 13.60 -4.20 -15.67
N VAL A 116 14.23 -3.04 -15.42
CA VAL A 116 14.39 -1.96 -16.41
C VAL A 116 15.11 -2.48 -17.67
N LYS A 117 16.21 -3.22 -17.52
CA LYS A 117 16.97 -3.76 -18.67
C LYS A 117 16.17 -4.80 -19.46
N GLU A 118 15.33 -5.59 -18.80
CA GLU A 118 14.44 -6.55 -19.46
C GLU A 118 13.36 -5.82 -20.29
N LEU A 119 12.73 -4.81 -19.71
CA LEU A 119 11.72 -3.99 -20.39
C LEU A 119 12.29 -3.15 -21.54
N GLU A 120 13.50 -2.62 -21.41
CA GLU A 120 14.20 -1.97 -22.52
C GLU A 120 14.45 -2.94 -23.69
N GLN A 121 14.83 -4.18 -23.40
CA GLN A 121 15.02 -5.23 -24.41
C GLN A 121 13.71 -5.62 -25.09
N HIS A 122 12.62 -5.77 -24.32
CA HIS A 122 11.26 -6.01 -24.83
C HIS A 122 10.80 -4.86 -25.73
N PHE A 123 10.74 -3.64 -25.19
CA PHE A 123 10.24 -2.45 -25.87
C PHE A 123 11.01 -2.12 -27.15
N PHE A 124 12.34 -2.07 -27.10
CA PHE A 124 13.15 -1.75 -28.27
C PHE A 124 13.38 -2.93 -29.22
N GLY A 125 13.23 -4.16 -28.75
CA GLY A 125 13.53 -5.39 -29.48
C GLY A 125 15.02 -5.58 -29.84
N PRO A 126 15.35 -6.70 -30.50
CA PRO A 126 16.70 -6.95 -31.00
C PRO A 126 17.16 -5.85 -31.96
N PHE A 127 18.42 -5.44 -31.86
CA PHE A 127 18.97 -4.40 -32.72
C PHE A 127 19.08 -4.86 -34.17
N SER A 128 18.63 -4.02 -35.11
CA SER A 128 18.80 -4.24 -36.54
C SER A 128 18.95 -2.90 -37.25
N ILE A 129 19.91 -2.81 -38.18
CA ILE A 129 20.17 -1.59 -38.96
C ILE A 129 18.95 -1.17 -39.78
N PHE A 130 18.15 -2.13 -40.25
CA PHE A 130 16.91 -1.88 -40.98
C PHE A 130 15.78 -1.31 -40.10
N LYS A 131 15.91 -1.42 -38.76
CA LYS A 131 14.95 -0.90 -37.77
C LYS A 131 15.39 0.42 -37.11
N ILE A 132 16.46 1.08 -37.57
CA ILE A 132 16.93 2.34 -36.96
C ILE A 132 15.83 3.43 -36.89
N GLY A 133 14.99 3.54 -37.92
CA GLY A 133 13.85 4.48 -37.92
C GLY A 133 12.70 4.10 -36.97
N GLU A 134 12.51 2.81 -36.69
CA GLU A 134 11.60 2.33 -35.63
C GLU A 134 12.18 2.67 -34.25
N ARG A 135 13.45 2.31 -34.02
CA ARG A 135 14.13 2.50 -32.74
C ARG A 135 14.26 3.97 -32.34
N ARG A 136 14.47 4.88 -33.30
CA ARG A 136 14.43 6.34 -33.07
C ARG A 136 13.05 6.83 -32.63
N ARG A 137 11.97 6.39 -33.28
CA ARG A 137 10.59 6.74 -32.87
C ARG A 137 10.26 6.18 -31.49
N LYS A 138 10.63 4.93 -31.20
CA LYS A 138 10.50 4.33 -29.86
C LYS A 138 11.29 5.11 -28.79
N LYS A 139 12.50 5.59 -29.09
CA LYS A 139 13.30 6.40 -28.16
C LYS A 139 12.61 7.74 -27.85
N ALA A 140 12.18 8.48 -28.87
CA ALA A 140 11.46 9.75 -28.68
C ALA A 140 10.16 9.57 -27.88
N LYS A 141 9.41 8.49 -28.13
CA LYS A 141 8.23 8.10 -27.35
C LYS A 141 8.58 7.83 -25.88
N LEU A 142 9.63 7.05 -25.61
CA LEU A 142 10.08 6.78 -24.25
C LEU A 142 10.56 8.06 -23.54
N GLU A 143 11.26 8.95 -24.23
CA GLU A 143 11.67 10.28 -23.71
C GLU A 143 10.49 11.20 -23.40
N GLU A 144 9.31 10.97 -23.99
CA GLU A 144 8.06 11.65 -23.64
C GLU A 144 7.43 11.08 -22.37
N PHE A 145 7.29 9.75 -22.28
CA PHE A 145 6.77 9.09 -21.08
C PHE A 145 7.71 9.22 -19.87
N GLN A 146 9.03 9.29 -20.06
CA GLN A 146 10.00 9.59 -19.02
C GLN A 146 9.77 10.98 -18.44
N ARG A 147 9.74 12.04 -19.28
CA ARG A 147 9.45 13.42 -18.83
C ARG A 147 8.10 13.54 -18.14
N PHE A 148 7.09 12.80 -18.59
CA PHE A 148 5.78 12.73 -17.95
C PHE A 148 5.86 12.13 -16.54
N VAL A 149 6.49 10.95 -16.38
CA VAL A 149 6.65 10.29 -15.07
C VAL A 149 7.63 11.03 -14.14
N ASP A 150 8.66 11.68 -14.68
CA ASP A 150 9.56 12.55 -13.92
C ASP A 150 8.84 13.80 -13.37
N GLY A 151 7.78 14.24 -14.04
CA GLY A 151 6.92 15.37 -13.64
C GLY A 151 5.72 15.01 -12.77
N MET A 152 5.38 13.73 -12.63
CA MET A 152 4.29 13.29 -11.74
C MET A 152 4.58 13.67 -10.29
N THR A 153 3.57 14.21 -9.60
CA THR A 153 3.72 14.66 -8.22
C THR A 153 3.31 13.57 -7.24
N PRO A 154 4.18 13.13 -6.30
CA PRO A 154 3.80 12.19 -5.26
C PRO A 154 2.88 12.87 -4.24
N VAL A 155 1.75 12.25 -3.94
CA VAL A 155 0.69 12.81 -3.10
C VAL A 155 0.08 11.78 -2.14
N ARG A 156 -0.41 12.27 -1.01
CA ARG A 156 -1.33 11.56 -0.11
C ARG A 156 -2.57 12.42 0.11
N ALA A 157 -3.73 11.80 0.32
CA ALA A 157 -4.91 12.49 0.82
C ALA A 157 -5.35 11.87 2.15
N ASP A 158 -5.78 12.71 3.08
CA ASP A 158 -6.19 12.29 4.42
C ASP A 158 -7.42 13.09 4.89
N LYS A 159 -7.99 12.77 6.06
CA LYS A 159 -9.14 13.50 6.62
C LYS A 159 -8.73 14.83 7.25
N ASN A 160 -7.53 14.88 7.84
CA ASN A 160 -6.97 16.04 8.53
C ASN A 160 -5.76 16.58 7.74
N ASP A 161 -5.25 17.73 8.17
CA ASP A 161 -4.01 18.32 7.62
C ASP A 161 -2.81 17.95 8.51
N PHE A 162 -1.64 17.74 7.91
CA PHE A 162 -0.43 17.27 8.60
C PHE A 162 0.84 17.78 7.89
N ASP A 163 1.83 18.28 8.64
CA ASP A 163 3.18 18.60 8.10
C ASP A 163 4.00 17.33 7.80
N GLU A 164 3.79 16.27 8.56
CA GLU A 164 4.42 14.96 8.38
C GLU A 164 3.39 13.86 8.64
N PHE A 165 3.22 12.97 7.67
CA PHE A 165 2.47 11.74 7.85
C PHE A 165 3.35 10.69 8.51
N LYS A 166 2.77 9.89 9.40
CA LYS A 166 3.44 8.76 10.07
C LYS A 166 2.79 7.45 9.66
N SER A 167 3.56 6.38 9.58
CA SER A 167 3.05 5.04 9.34
C SER A 167 2.18 4.58 10.53
N PRO A 168 1.32 3.58 10.34
CA PRO A 168 0.59 2.97 11.45
C PRO A 168 1.50 2.47 12.59
N GLU A 169 2.64 1.83 12.28
CA GLU A 169 3.66 1.36 13.24
C GLU A 169 4.26 2.55 14.03
N MET A 170 4.46 3.71 13.39
CA MET A 170 5.02 4.93 13.99
C MET A 170 3.99 5.83 14.69
N SER A 171 2.70 5.51 14.62
CA SER A 171 1.61 6.30 15.24
C SER A 171 0.77 5.51 16.25
N GLY A 172 0.90 4.18 16.30
CA GLY A 172 0.02 3.29 17.07
C GLY A 172 -1.36 3.07 16.45
N LEU A 173 -1.75 3.89 15.48
CA LEU A 173 -3.08 3.86 14.84
C LEU A 173 -3.13 2.80 13.73
N VAL A 174 -2.97 1.53 14.11
CA VAL A 174 -2.94 0.42 13.16
C VAL A 174 -4.33 -0.11 12.85
N SER A 175 -4.82 0.25 11.66
CA SER A 175 -5.95 -0.41 11.00
C SER A 175 -5.43 -1.31 9.88
N SER A 176 -5.71 -2.62 9.97
CA SER A 176 -5.56 -3.54 8.84
C SER A 176 -6.80 -3.50 7.95
N TYR A 177 -6.61 -3.58 6.63
CA TYR A 177 -7.67 -3.69 5.63
C TYR A 177 -7.84 -5.13 5.12
N GLY A 178 -7.01 -6.07 5.56
CA GLY A 178 -7.23 -7.51 5.38
C GLY A 178 -6.02 -8.38 5.73
N ALA A 179 -6.18 -9.70 5.60
CA ALA A 179 -5.14 -10.65 5.97
C ALA A 179 -3.85 -10.45 5.13
N GLN A 180 -3.98 -10.12 3.84
CA GLN A 180 -2.85 -9.88 2.92
C GLN A 180 -1.88 -8.78 3.40
N ASP A 181 -2.38 -7.78 4.14
CA ASP A 181 -1.61 -6.66 4.65
C ASP A 181 -0.48 -7.14 5.58
N THR A 182 -0.75 -8.21 6.32
CA THR A 182 0.21 -8.90 7.22
C THR A 182 1.40 -9.50 6.47
N LEU A 183 1.22 -9.89 5.21
CA LEU A 183 2.29 -10.43 4.36
C LEU A 183 3.06 -9.35 3.56
N VAL A 184 2.59 -8.11 3.54
CA VAL A 184 3.34 -6.97 2.96
C VAL A 184 3.76 -5.93 4.00
N ARG A 185 3.44 -6.19 5.28
CA ARG A 185 3.71 -5.35 6.44
C ARG A 185 3.20 -3.92 6.26
N ALA A 186 1.94 -3.80 5.85
CA ALA A 186 1.30 -2.53 5.52
C ALA A 186 1.44 -1.48 6.63
N GLU A 187 1.46 -1.91 7.90
CA GLU A 187 1.62 -1.04 9.05
C GLU A 187 2.90 -0.18 9.03
N ARG A 188 3.91 -0.57 8.25
CA ARG A 188 5.22 0.08 8.20
C ARG A 188 5.28 1.31 7.30
N TYR A 189 4.29 1.48 6.42
CA TYR A 189 4.36 2.44 5.33
C TYR A 189 3.35 3.58 5.46
N VAL A 190 3.81 4.78 5.13
CA VAL A 190 2.94 5.86 4.70
C VAL A 190 2.58 5.61 3.23
N TYR A 191 1.31 5.40 2.98
CA TYR A 191 0.76 5.23 1.63
C TYR A 191 0.49 6.59 0.97
N GLY A 192 0.88 6.69 -0.29
CA GLY A 192 0.56 7.74 -1.24
C GLY A 192 0.49 7.19 -2.67
N SER A 193 0.43 8.07 -3.67
CA SER A 193 0.47 7.71 -5.09
C SER A 193 0.82 8.93 -5.96
N PHE A 194 0.81 8.82 -7.29
CA PHE A 194 0.88 9.99 -8.18
C PHE A 194 -0.51 10.62 -8.39
N VAL A 195 -0.56 11.91 -8.74
CA VAL A 195 -1.82 12.64 -9.01
C VAL A 195 -2.49 12.14 -10.29
N GLU A 196 -1.68 11.87 -11.32
CA GLU A 196 -2.11 11.64 -12.69
C GLU A 196 -2.51 10.18 -12.95
N ILE A 197 -1.83 9.24 -12.30
CA ILE A 197 -1.99 7.78 -12.44
C ILE A 197 -1.75 7.16 -11.06
N GLY A 198 -2.83 6.89 -10.31
CA GLY A 198 -2.66 6.53 -8.90
C GLY A 198 -3.87 5.95 -8.16
N HIS A 199 -3.57 5.32 -7.02
CA HIS A 199 -4.51 4.60 -6.13
C HIS A 199 -5.70 5.46 -5.69
N PHE A 200 -6.87 4.84 -5.48
CA PHE A 200 -8.06 5.57 -4.98
C PHE A 200 -7.80 6.25 -3.62
N MET A 201 -6.94 5.66 -2.77
CA MET A 201 -6.57 6.24 -1.47
C MET A 201 -5.83 7.59 -1.55
N SER A 202 -5.24 7.97 -2.69
CA SER A 202 -4.65 9.32 -2.86
C SER A 202 -5.67 10.38 -3.34
N ARG A 203 -6.89 9.97 -3.71
CA ARG A 203 -7.91 10.83 -4.33
C ARG A 203 -8.88 11.38 -3.27
N GLY A 204 -8.52 12.49 -2.62
CA GLY A 204 -9.33 13.11 -1.57
C GLY A 204 -9.22 14.63 -1.51
N LYS A 205 -10.11 15.29 -0.75
CA LYS A 205 -10.20 16.77 -0.69
C LYS A 205 -8.96 17.44 -0.10
N ASN A 206 -8.31 16.80 0.87
CA ASN A 206 -7.09 17.30 1.51
C ASN A 206 -5.87 16.56 0.94
N GLN A 207 -5.73 16.59 -0.39
CA GLN A 207 -4.53 16.08 -1.04
C GLN A 207 -3.33 16.97 -0.70
N ARG A 208 -2.17 16.37 -0.44
CA ARG A 208 -0.92 17.03 -0.08
C ARG A 208 0.22 16.44 -0.90
N GLU A 209 1.07 17.32 -1.44
CA GLU A 209 2.32 16.93 -2.09
C GLU A 209 3.30 16.41 -1.04
N LEU A 210 3.88 15.25 -1.28
CA LEU A 210 4.95 14.70 -0.46
C LEU A 210 6.29 15.31 -0.91
N ASP A 211 7.18 15.60 0.03
CA ASP A 211 8.53 16.04 -0.30
C ASP A 211 9.29 14.89 -0.97
N ARG A 212 9.50 15.04 -2.28
CA ARG A 212 10.13 14.02 -3.09
C ARG A 212 11.56 13.68 -2.62
N ALA A 213 12.31 14.65 -2.09
CA ALA A 213 13.66 14.42 -1.59
C ALA A 213 13.68 13.70 -0.23
N ASP A 214 12.65 13.87 0.59
CA ASP A 214 12.45 13.16 1.87
C ASP A 214 12.04 11.70 1.68
N ILE A 215 11.26 11.41 0.62
CA ILE A 215 10.75 10.05 0.37
C ILE A 215 11.64 9.22 -0.56
N GLU A 216 12.31 9.81 -1.56
CA GLU A 216 13.05 9.08 -2.61
C GLU A 216 14.01 7.98 -2.09
N PRO A 217 14.81 8.18 -1.02
CA PRO A 217 15.74 7.16 -0.53
C PRO A 217 15.09 5.93 0.12
N ARG A 218 13.81 6.03 0.49
CA ARG A 218 13.07 5.10 1.37
C ARG A 218 11.68 4.72 0.85
N ALA A 219 11.34 5.13 -0.37
CA ALA A 219 10.06 4.87 -1.00
C ALA A 219 10.14 3.71 -2.00
N GLN A 220 9.09 2.90 -2.00
CA GLN A 220 8.84 1.86 -3.00
C GLN A 220 7.71 2.32 -3.93
N ILE A 221 7.78 1.93 -5.21
CA ILE A 221 6.67 2.04 -6.16
C ILE A 221 6.11 0.65 -6.39
N VAL A 222 4.80 0.52 -6.27
CA VAL A 222 4.05 -0.74 -6.49
C VAL A 222 3.07 -0.50 -7.62
N MET A 223 3.12 -1.29 -8.70
CA MET A 223 2.27 -1.04 -9.88
C MET A 223 0.77 -1.28 -9.59
N ASN A 224 0.43 -2.32 -8.84
CA ASN A 224 -0.94 -2.61 -8.43
C ASN A 224 -0.95 -3.14 -7.00
N ASP A 225 -1.86 -2.63 -6.17
CA ASP A 225 -2.00 -2.98 -4.76
C ASP A 225 -2.15 -4.51 -4.52
N VAL A 226 -1.68 -4.95 -3.35
CA VAL A 226 -1.70 -6.35 -2.92
C VAL A 226 -3.11 -6.95 -2.87
N ALA A 227 -4.15 -6.19 -2.48
CA ALA A 227 -5.51 -6.71 -2.46
C ALA A 227 -6.05 -6.92 -3.89
N ASN A 228 -5.64 -6.10 -4.85
CA ASN A 228 -6.01 -6.28 -6.26
C ASN A 228 -5.28 -7.46 -6.90
N VAL A 229 -3.99 -7.63 -6.61
CA VAL A 229 -3.20 -8.79 -7.05
C VAL A 229 -3.71 -10.09 -6.40
N GLN A 230 -4.12 -10.03 -5.13
CA GLN A 230 -4.78 -11.14 -4.43
C GLN A 230 -6.14 -11.48 -5.06
N ALA A 231 -6.96 -10.48 -5.40
CA ALA A 231 -8.28 -10.70 -6.00
C ALA A 231 -8.17 -11.38 -7.38
N ARG A 232 -7.13 -11.04 -8.15
CA ARG A 232 -6.81 -11.61 -9.47
C ARG A 232 -6.22 -13.04 -9.43
N ARG A 233 -6.11 -13.70 -8.26
CA ARG A 233 -5.50 -15.04 -8.15
C ARG A 233 -6.38 -16.16 -8.74
N LYS A 234 -6.23 -16.39 -10.04
CA LYS A 234 -6.70 -17.62 -10.72
C LYS A 234 -5.84 -18.82 -10.33
N ASP A 235 -4.53 -18.60 -10.19
CA ASP A 235 -3.50 -19.59 -9.93
C ASP A 235 -2.26 -19.00 -9.23
N GLY A 236 -1.38 -19.91 -8.75
CA GLY A 236 -0.06 -19.58 -8.22
C GLY A 236 -0.03 -18.77 -6.92
N SER A 237 1.16 -18.29 -6.59
CA SER A 237 1.41 -17.34 -5.50
C SER A 237 0.99 -15.93 -5.91
N PHE A 238 0.19 -15.25 -5.08
CA PHE A 238 -0.08 -13.83 -5.28
C PHE A 238 1.11 -12.96 -4.83
N MET A 239 1.90 -13.43 -3.85
CA MET A 239 3.11 -12.76 -3.40
C MET A 239 4.19 -12.69 -4.49
N LYS A 240 4.30 -13.71 -5.35
CA LYS A 240 5.20 -13.67 -6.52
C LYS A 240 4.77 -12.58 -7.50
N LYS A 241 3.49 -12.55 -7.87
CA LYS A 241 2.88 -11.53 -8.74
C LYS A 241 3.05 -10.13 -8.14
N TYR A 242 2.86 -9.98 -6.83
CA TYR A 242 3.04 -8.74 -6.09
C TYR A 242 4.52 -8.28 -6.08
N LEU A 243 5.45 -9.11 -5.61
CA LEU A 243 6.87 -8.74 -5.48
C LEU A 243 7.55 -8.49 -6.84
N THR A 244 7.15 -9.17 -7.92
CA THR A 244 7.55 -8.78 -9.28
C THR A 244 7.27 -7.30 -9.55
N ASN A 245 6.12 -6.81 -9.07
CA ASN A 245 5.60 -5.45 -9.29
C ASN A 245 5.97 -4.42 -8.20
N VAL A 246 6.84 -4.76 -7.23
CA VAL A 246 7.44 -3.82 -6.27
C VAL A 246 8.83 -3.38 -6.77
N PHE A 247 9.08 -2.07 -6.74
CA PHE A 247 10.33 -1.44 -7.21
C PHE A 247 10.82 -0.37 -6.23
N ASP A 248 12.11 -0.01 -6.31
CA ASP A 248 12.60 1.24 -5.70
C ASP A 248 12.03 2.46 -6.43
N PHE A 249 12.03 3.64 -5.80
CA PHE A 249 11.42 4.83 -6.38
C PHE A 249 12.08 5.34 -7.69
N GLU A 250 13.38 5.14 -7.89
CA GLU A 250 14.06 5.66 -9.09
C GLU A 250 13.83 4.74 -10.28
N ASN A 251 14.05 3.44 -10.12
CA ASN A 251 13.85 2.46 -11.19
C ASN A 251 12.37 2.13 -11.40
N GLY A 252 11.53 2.22 -10.37
CA GLY A 252 10.07 2.11 -10.49
C GLY A 252 9.47 3.16 -11.42
N ARG A 253 9.99 4.38 -11.40
CA ARG A 253 9.61 5.43 -12.38
C ARG A 253 10.07 5.11 -13.80
N LYS A 254 11.23 4.47 -13.98
CA LYS A 254 11.70 3.98 -15.29
C LYS A 254 10.84 2.81 -15.81
N VAL A 255 10.49 1.86 -14.93
CA VAL A 255 9.54 0.76 -15.22
C VAL A 255 8.19 1.32 -15.63
N LEU A 256 7.64 2.29 -14.88
CA LEU A 256 6.38 2.95 -15.22
C LEU A 256 6.45 3.63 -16.60
N ALA A 257 7.51 4.41 -16.89
CA ALA A 257 7.67 5.06 -18.18
C ALA A 257 7.76 4.06 -19.35
N LEU A 258 8.48 2.94 -19.16
CA LEU A 258 8.57 1.84 -20.15
C LEU A 258 7.23 1.12 -20.33
N TYR A 259 6.50 0.87 -19.25
CA TYR A 259 5.16 0.26 -19.29
C TYR A 259 4.19 1.14 -20.09
N LEU A 260 4.10 2.42 -19.73
CA LEU A 260 3.20 3.37 -20.37
C LEU A 260 3.57 3.59 -21.85
N ALA A 261 4.86 3.68 -22.19
CA ALA A 261 5.32 3.79 -23.58
C ALA A 261 5.06 2.53 -24.42
N SER A 262 4.94 1.36 -23.78
CA SER A 262 4.60 0.09 -24.43
C SER A 262 3.09 -0.03 -24.71
N VAL A 263 2.25 0.43 -23.77
CA VAL A 263 0.78 0.34 -23.86
C VAL A 263 0.14 1.52 -24.59
N PHE A 264 0.44 2.75 -24.23
CA PHE A 264 -0.23 3.97 -24.73
C PHE A 264 0.61 4.67 -25.78
N ASP A 265 0.00 5.41 -26.70
CA ASP A 265 0.73 6.16 -27.73
C ASP A 265 1.04 7.61 -27.33
N THR A 266 0.33 8.19 -26.35
CA THR A 266 0.68 9.45 -25.67
C THR A 266 0.41 9.42 -24.15
N PRO A 267 1.03 10.29 -23.34
CA PRO A 267 0.73 10.45 -21.91
C PRO A 267 -0.75 10.70 -21.59
N ASP A 268 -1.40 11.55 -22.39
CA ASP A 268 -2.84 11.85 -22.29
C ASP A 268 -3.71 10.60 -22.34
N GLN A 269 -3.36 9.62 -23.19
CA GLN A 269 -4.09 8.35 -23.30
C GLN A 269 -3.95 7.50 -22.03
N ALA A 270 -2.77 7.52 -21.39
CA ALA A 270 -2.58 6.85 -20.10
C ALA A 270 -3.45 7.49 -19.00
N VAL A 271 -3.41 8.83 -18.85
CA VAL A 271 -4.22 9.54 -17.84
C VAL A 271 -5.71 9.28 -18.04
N ARG A 272 -6.19 9.28 -19.29
CA ARG A 272 -7.60 9.03 -19.63
C ARG A 272 -8.04 7.59 -19.37
N MET A 273 -7.20 6.60 -19.70
CA MET A 273 -7.52 5.18 -19.53
C MET A 273 -7.42 4.70 -18.08
N ILE A 274 -6.39 5.12 -17.34
CA ILE A 274 -6.05 4.51 -16.04
C ILE A 274 -5.98 5.50 -14.88
N GLY A 275 -5.82 6.80 -15.12
CA GLY A 275 -5.77 7.83 -14.07
C GLY A 275 -7.04 7.96 -13.22
N LYS A 276 -8.16 7.40 -13.68
CA LYS A 276 -9.44 7.36 -12.95
C LYS A 276 -9.94 5.96 -12.62
N CYS A 277 -9.12 4.92 -12.85
CA CYS A 277 -9.49 3.53 -12.57
C CYS A 277 -10.00 3.35 -11.13
N GLY A 278 -11.12 2.63 -10.95
CA GLY A 278 -11.66 2.26 -9.64
C GLY A 278 -11.13 0.92 -9.14
N VAL A 279 -11.57 0.51 -7.95
CA VAL A 279 -11.11 -0.74 -7.31
C VAL A 279 -11.62 -1.96 -8.08
N THR A 280 -12.90 -1.98 -8.47
CA THR A 280 -13.51 -3.09 -9.24
C THR A 280 -12.82 -3.30 -10.58
N GLU A 281 -12.47 -2.19 -11.24
CA GLU A 281 -11.79 -2.14 -12.51
C GLU A 281 -10.34 -2.62 -12.34
N ALA A 282 -9.60 -2.15 -11.33
CA ALA A 282 -8.25 -2.62 -11.02
C ALA A 282 -8.18 -4.11 -10.63
N GLN A 283 -9.25 -4.65 -10.06
CA GLN A 283 -9.38 -6.06 -9.69
C GLN A 283 -9.78 -6.98 -10.85
N ARG A 284 -10.42 -6.46 -11.91
CA ARG A 284 -11.08 -7.30 -12.94
C ARG A 284 -10.81 -6.89 -14.39
N TRP A 285 -9.81 -6.04 -14.60
CA TRP A 285 -9.42 -5.47 -15.90
C TRP A 285 -9.14 -6.50 -17.02
N ASP A 286 -8.83 -7.75 -16.67
CA ASP A 286 -8.57 -8.82 -17.63
C ASP A 286 -9.82 -9.64 -17.99
N GLU A 287 -10.81 -9.70 -17.10
CA GLU A 287 -12.00 -10.57 -17.19
C GLU A 287 -13.23 -9.93 -17.82
N LEU A 288 -13.30 -8.60 -17.78
CA LEU A 288 -14.46 -7.81 -18.19
C LEU A 288 -13.96 -6.52 -18.85
N ASP A 289 -14.69 -6.03 -19.84
CA ASP A 289 -14.33 -4.81 -20.60
C ASP A 289 -14.69 -3.52 -19.81
N LEU A 290 -14.15 -3.43 -18.59
CA LEU A 290 -14.37 -2.37 -17.61
C LEU A 290 -13.45 -1.16 -17.82
N LEU A 291 -12.23 -1.39 -18.31
CA LEU A 291 -11.32 -0.31 -18.69
C LEU A 291 -11.76 0.25 -20.04
N SER A 292 -12.21 1.49 -20.05
CA SER A 292 -12.59 2.22 -21.25
C SER A 292 -11.79 3.51 -21.38
N TYR A 293 -11.22 3.72 -22.56
CA TYR A 293 -10.66 5.00 -22.98
C TYR A 293 -11.81 5.91 -23.44
N SER A 294 -11.81 7.18 -23.03
CA SER A 294 -12.69 8.18 -23.61
C SER A 294 -12.02 9.55 -23.69
N ASP A 295 -12.42 10.35 -24.68
CA ASP A 295 -11.89 11.70 -24.92
C ASP A 295 -12.88 12.78 -24.43
N PRO A 296 -12.72 13.33 -23.21
CA PRO A 296 -13.62 14.37 -22.69
C PRO A 296 -13.47 15.72 -23.42
N SER A 297 -12.50 15.87 -24.34
CA SER A 297 -12.37 17.06 -25.19
C SER A 297 -13.19 16.96 -26.48
N PHE A 298 -13.61 15.76 -26.89
CA PHE A 298 -14.42 15.57 -28.09
C PHE A 298 -15.78 16.25 -28.00
N ARG A 299 -16.24 16.84 -29.11
CA ARG A 299 -17.55 17.48 -29.25
C ARG A 299 -18.18 16.99 -30.55
N SER A 300 -19.28 16.24 -30.45
CA SER A 300 -20.03 15.74 -31.61
C SER A 300 -20.88 16.85 -32.22
N GLU A 301 -20.69 17.15 -33.50
CA GLU A 301 -21.57 18.05 -34.26
C GLU A 301 -22.80 17.29 -34.78
N SER A 302 -22.69 15.98 -35.03
CA SER A 302 -23.80 15.09 -35.40
C SER A 302 -23.84 13.78 -34.59
N ALA A 303 -24.96 13.06 -34.73
CA ALA A 303 -25.11 11.71 -34.20
C ALA A 303 -24.27 10.65 -34.95
N GLU A 304 -23.69 10.98 -36.11
CA GLU A 304 -22.77 10.11 -36.82
C GLU A 304 -21.34 10.26 -36.28
N ASP A 305 -20.90 11.50 -36.02
CA ASP A 305 -19.61 11.79 -35.36
C ASP A 305 -19.54 11.16 -33.97
N PHE A 306 -20.63 11.22 -33.20
CA PHE A 306 -20.73 10.58 -31.89
C PHE A 306 -20.53 9.05 -31.98
N LYS A 307 -21.17 8.38 -32.95
CA LYS A 307 -21.00 6.93 -33.18
C LYS A 307 -19.60 6.59 -33.68
N ALA A 308 -19.03 7.42 -34.56
CA ALA A 308 -17.67 7.25 -35.06
C ALA A 308 -16.63 7.37 -33.92
N GLN A 309 -16.81 8.33 -33.02
CA GLN A 309 -15.97 8.48 -31.83
C GLN A 309 -16.17 7.31 -30.86
N GLN A 310 -17.40 6.90 -30.54
CA GLN A 310 -17.63 5.72 -29.68
C GLN A 310 -16.96 4.46 -30.22
N LYS A 311 -17.04 4.22 -31.53
CA LYS A 311 -16.36 3.09 -32.19
C LYS A 311 -14.84 3.19 -32.06
N ARG A 312 -14.27 4.39 -32.26
CA ARG A 312 -12.83 4.65 -32.12
C ARG A 312 -12.35 4.53 -30.66
N GLU A 313 -13.17 4.93 -29.70
CA GLU A 313 -12.88 4.82 -28.27
C GLU A 313 -12.89 3.36 -27.82
N ALA A 314 -13.83 2.53 -28.31
CA ALA A 314 -13.79 1.08 -28.14
C ALA A 314 -12.54 0.45 -28.78
N GLU A 315 -12.24 0.75 -30.05
CA GLU A 315 -11.06 0.24 -30.76
C GLU A 315 -9.73 0.59 -30.07
N LEU A 316 -9.64 1.77 -29.44
CA LEU A 316 -8.48 2.16 -28.61
C LEU A 316 -8.46 1.44 -27.26
N SER A 317 -9.63 1.23 -26.63
CA SER A 317 -9.75 0.48 -25.37
C SER A 317 -9.27 -0.97 -25.56
N ASP A 318 -9.79 -1.66 -26.57
CA ASP A 318 -9.39 -3.02 -26.95
C ASP A 318 -7.89 -3.12 -27.22
N LEU A 319 -7.33 -2.15 -27.96
CA LEU A 319 -5.91 -2.09 -28.28
C LEU A 319 -5.03 -1.90 -27.04
N PHE A 320 -5.43 -1.02 -26.11
CA PHE A 320 -4.68 -0.79 -24.88
C PHE A 320 -4.81 -1.98 -23.91
N VAL A 321 -6.00 -2.53 -23.71
CA VAL A 321 -6.21 -3.75 -22.89
C VAL A 321 -5.46 -4.95 -23.47
N GLY A 322 -5.43 -5.10 -24.80
CA GLY A 322 -4.62 -6.10 -25.49
C GLY A 322 -3.13 -5.94 -25.17
N ARG A 323 -2.56 -4.73 -25.35
CA ARG A 323 -1.16 -4.43 -25.02
C ARG A 323 -0.85 -4.66 -23.53
N MET A 324 -1.77 -4.38 -22.61
CA MET A 324 -1.61 -4.69 -21.18
C MET A 324 -1.60 -6.21 -20.92
N LYS A 325 -2.50 -6.97 -21.54
CA LYS A 325 -2.58 -8.45 -21.44
C LYS A 325 -1.34 -9.12 -22.00
N ASP A 326 -0.82 -8.64 -23.13
CA ASP A 326 0.42 -9.10 -23.75
C ASP A 326 1.63 -8.83 -22.84
N LEU A 327 1.77 -7.59 -22.34
CA LEU A 327 2.89 -7.22 -21.47
C LEU A 327 2.87 -7.97 -20.12
N LEU A 328 1.70 -8.18 -19.52
CA LEU A 328 1.56 -9.04 -18.32
C LEU A 328 2.01 -10.47 -18.61
N ARG A 329 1.56 -11.07 -19.73
CA ARG A 329 1.92 -12.44 -20.13
C ARG A 329 3.42 -12.60 -20.36
N GLU A 330 4.07 -11.56 -20.89
CA GLU A 330 5.47 -11.62 -21.34
C GLU A 330 6.49 -11.16 -20.28
N THR A 331 6.07 -10.40 -19.26
CA THR A 331 6.98 -9.83 -18.24
C THR A 331 6.50 -10.00 -16.79
N GLY A 332 5.27 -10.46 -16.56
CA GLY A 332 4.66 -10.52 -15.22
C GLY A 332 4.25 -9.15 -14.64
N LEU A 333 4.34 -8.06 -15.41
CA LEU A 333 3.94 -6.74 -14.94
C LEU A 333 2.44 -6.50 -14.98
N GLU A 334 1.88 -6.13 -13.84
CA GLU A 334 0.51 -5.65 -13.70
C GLU A 334 0.41 -4.19 -14.23
N PRO A 335 -0.72 -3.81 -14.85
CA PRO A 335 -0.95 -2.42 -15.23
C PRO A 335 -1.05 -1.49 -14.00
N PRO A 336 -0.62 -0.23 -14.12
CA PRO A 336 -0.61 0.74 -13.02
C PRO A 336 -2.00 1.32 -12.68
N LEU A 337 -2.99 0.44 -12.52
CA LEU A 337 -4.41 0.76 -12.26
C LEU A 337 -4.67 1.20 -10.81
N SER A 338 -3.83 0.75 -9.90
CA SER A 338 -3.86 1.05 -8.48
C SER A 338 -2.42 1.18 -7.99
N LEU A 339 -1.67 2.05 -8.67
CA LEU A 339 -0.28 2.33 -8.36
C LEU A 339 -0.16 2.95 -6.97
N GLU A 340 0.77 2.44 -6.16
CA GLU A 340 1.06 2.97 -4.83
C GLU A 340 2.50 3.48 -4.74
N ILE A 341 2.68 4.50 -3.90
CA ILE A 341 3.97 4.91 -3.36
C ILE A 341 3.94 4.56 -1.87
N ARG A 342 4.83 3.68 -1.44
CA ARG A 342 4.93 3.21 -0.05
C ARG A 342 6.21 3.76 0.57
N VAL A 343 6.09 4.70 1.51
CA VAL A 343 7.23 5.38 2.15
C VAL A 343 7.43 4.82 3.55
N ARG A 344 8.64 4.36 3.89
CA ARG A 344 8.92 3.79 5.22
C ARG A 344 8.88 4.86 6.33
N ASP A 345 8.25 4.54 7.45
CA ASP A 345 8.13 5.32 8.70
C ASP A 345 7.33 6.61 8.63
N THR A 346 7.74 7.57 7.79
CA THR A 346 7.11 8.89 7.67
C THR A 346 7.12 9.35 6.22
N ALA A 347 6.36 10.40 5.91
CA ALA A 347 6.54 11.19 4.69
C ALA A 347 6.22 12.65 5.01
N ARG A 348 7.17 13.55 4.74
CA ARG A 348 6.95 14.99 4.94
C ARG A 348 6.10 15.56 3.82
N VAL A 349 5.26 16.54 4.16
CA VAL A 349 4.59 17.37 3.16
C VAL A 349 5.57 18.40 2.63
N LYS A 350 5.63 18.53 1.31
CA LYS A 350 6.40 19.55 0.61
C LYS A 350 5.84 20.92 1.01
N ARG A 351 6.62 21.70 1.76
CA ARG A 351 6.24 23.06 2.14
C ARG A 351 6.11 23.93 0.90
N SER A 352 5.08 24.77 0.85
CA SER A 352 4.93 25.76 -0.19
C SER A 352 5.91 26.91 0.02
N ASP A 353 6.76 27.20 -0.98
CA ASP A 353 7.61 28.39 -1.02
C ASP A 353 6.79 29.68 -1.33
N SER A 354 5.66 29.85 -0.63
CA SER A 354 4.94 31.12 -0.49
C SER A 354 5.78 32.03 0.40
N GLY A 355 6.77 32.68 -0.21
CA GLY A 355 7.96 33.16 0.48
C GLY A 355 7.74 34.27 1.51
N LEU A 356 8.35 34.09 2.69
CA LEU A 356 8.79 35.20 3.54
C LEU A 356 10.09 35.81 3.00
N ALA A 357 10.02 36.31 1.76
CA ALA A 357 11.03 37.19 1.18
C ALA A 357 10.62 38.65 1.43
N GLY A 358 10.56 39.05 2.70
CA GLY A 358 10.13 40.38 3.12
C GLY A 358 10.58 40.72 4.55
N ASP A 359 11.41 41.74 4.66
CA ASP A 359 11.77 42.52 5.86
C ASP A 359 11.90 41.75 7.20
N SER A 360 13.12 41.43 7.62
CA SER A 360 13.85 42.45 8.40
C SER A 360 15.38 42.23 8.43
N ALA A 361 16.00 41.86 7.31
CA ALA A 361 17.45 41.96 7.14
C ALA A 361 17.90 43.40 6.78
N ARG A 362 17.61 44.38 7.65
CA ARG A 362 18.14 45.74 7.58
C ARG A 362 18.80 46.11 8.90
N ALA A 363 20.12 46.31 8.85
CA ALA A 363 20.90 46.75 10.00
C ALA A 363 20.69 48.25 10.28
N ALA A 364 20.51 48.57 11.56
CA ALA A 364 20.73 49.87 12.19
C ALA A 364 21.08 49.62 13.66
#